data_AF-A0A1T2KTF6-F1
#
_entry.id   AF-A0A1T2KTF6-F1
#
_cell.length_a   1.000
_cell.length_b   1.000
_cell.length_c   1.000
_cell.angle_alpha   90.00
_cell.angle_beta   90.00
_cell.angle_gamma   90.00
#
_symmetry.space_group_name_H-M   'P 1'
#
loop_
_entity.id
_entity.type
_entity.pdbx_description
1 polymer ?
#
loop_
_entity_poly.entity_id
_entity_poly.type
_entity_poly.pdbx_seq_one_letter_code
_entity_poly.pdbx_strand_id
1 'polypeptide(L)'
;MSTGKLLLHLPGDNLPQDIAALEKGLREIGLIGESLNRAEHIFQAGERFLHLVTFLGCSPYVRFEPEDDQDEDFCYIKLSGPHNRVQFRRGSNTQRPGCPGCRRKISDTDEMIENWLTTGKSCTCPHCGAHFDAPELRWRQSAGFGRFFIEVNSVFPCEAIPSQELLNHLKGDGEAWEFFYIQ
;
A
#
# COMPACT_ATOMS: atom_id res chain seq x y z
N MET A 1 12.57 -14.19 -6.61
CA MET A 1 12.43 -13.93 -5.16
C MET A 1 11.36 -12.86 -5.03
N SER A 2 10.41 -12.97 -4.10
CA SER A 2 9.39 -11.93 -3.94
C SER A 2 10.08 -10.65 -3.46
N THR A 3 10.15 -9.64 -4.32
CA THR A 3 10.61 -8.33 -3.91
C THR A 3 9.51 -7.62 -3.13
N GLY A 4 9.89 -6.93 -2.06
CA GLY A 4 8.94 -6.23 -1.23
C GLY A 4 8.22 -5.11 -1.99
N LYS A 5 7.07 -4.70 -1.47
CA LYS A 5 6.35 -3.53 -1.95
C LYS A 5 5.98 -2.62 -0.79
N LEU A 6 6.07 -1.32 -1.03
CA LEU A 6 5.44 -0.28 -0.23
C LEU A 6 4.12 0.08 -0.91
N LEU A 7 3.01 -0.01 -0.18
CA LEU A 7 1.70 0.36 -0.67
C LEU A 7 1.22 1.58 0.10
N LEU A 8 0.90 2.66 -0.62
CA LEU A 8 0.11 3.76 -0.09
C LEU A 8 -1.35 3.58 -0.50
N HIS A 9 -2.28 3.80 0.42
CA HIS A 9 -3.69 3.61 0.17
C HIS A 9 -4.56 4.59 0.92
N LEU A 10 -5.78 4.78 0.42
CA LEU A 10 -6.86 5.37 1.19
C LEU A 10 -7.56 4.26 2.00
N PRO A 11 -7.77 4.44 3.31
CA PRO A 11 -8.36 3.42 4.17
C PRO A 11 -9.86 3.26 3.87
N GLY A 12 -10.34 2.03 4.03
CA GLY A 12 -11.76 1.69 3.88
C GLY A 12 -12.23 1.72 2.43
N ASP A 13 -13.39 2.34 2.20
CA ASP A 13 -14.08 2.41 0.90
C ASP A 13 -13.73 3.68 0.09
N ASN A 14 -12.79 4.48 0.60
CA ASN A 14 -12.39 5.74 0.00
C ASN A 14 -11.65 5.55 -1.33
N LEU A 15 -11.84 6.51 -2.25
CA LEU A 15 -11.21 6.57 -3.55
C LEU A 15 -10.66 7.97 -3.81
N PRO A 16 -9.60 8.11 -4.65
CA PRO A 16 -9.22 9.40 -5.18
C PRO A 16 -10.39 10.02 -5.95
N GLN A 17 -10.59 11.33 -5.83
CA GLN A 17 -11.69 12.02 -6.51
C GLN A 17 -11.51 12.01 -8.03
N ASP A 18 -10.26 12.18 -8.48
CA ASP A 18 -9.89 12.14 -9.88
C ASP A 18 -8.52 11.46 -10.03
N ILE A 19 -8.52 10.26 -10.63
CA ILE A 19 -7.31 9.46 -10.84
C ILE A 19 -6.37 10.12 -11.84
N ALA A 20 -6.90 10.81 -12.85
CA ALA A 20 -6.07 11.51 -13.84
C ALA A 20 -5.40 12.74 -13.20
N ALA A 21 -6.11 13.45 -12.33
CA ALA A 21 -5.52 14.54 -11.55
C ALA A 21 -4.47 14.03 -10.57
N LEU A 22 -4.72 12.91 -9.88
CA LEU A 22 -3.74 12.26 -9.01
C LEU A 22 -2.49 11.85 -9.80
N GLU A 23 -2.64 11.16 -10.93
CA GLU A 23 -1.50 10.75 -11.77
C GLU A 23 -0.69 11.97 -12.21
N LYS A 24 -1.37 13.03 -12.66
CA LYS A 24 -0.71 14.29 -13.04
C LYS A 24 0.05 14.90 -11.86
N GLY A 25 -0.55 14.97 -10.68
CA GLY A 25 0.10 15.49 -9.46
C GLY A 25 1.34 14.67 -9.08
N LEU A 26 1.23 13.33 -9.10
CA LEU A 26 2.35 12.42 -8.87
C LEU A 26 3.51 12.62 -9.85
N ARG A 27 3.18 12.92 -11.11
CA ARG A 27 4.17 13.24 -12.15
C ARG A 27 4.82 14.60 -11.90
N GLU A 28 4.03 15.61 -11.56
CA GLU A 28 4.50 16.97 -11.30
C GLU A 28 5.42 17.06 -10.07
N ILE A 29 5.16 16.30 -9.00
CA ILE A 29 6.07 16.23 -7.85
C ILE A 29 7.32 15.39 -8.12
N GLY A 30 7.36 14.65 -9.24
CA GLY A 30 8.46 13.79 -9.63
C GLY A 30 8.49 12.42 -8.94
N LEU A 31 7.34 11.90 -8.47
CA LEU A 31 7.26 10.51 -7.97
C LEU A 31 7.28 9.51 -9.11
N ILE A 32 6.52 9.79 -10.18
CA ILE A 32 6.40 8.91 -11.35
C ILE A 32 7.00 9.57 -12.60
N GLY A 33 7.68 8.76 -13.41
CA GLY A 33 8.31 9.13 -14.67
C GLY A 33 7.48 8.67 -15.88
N GLU A 34 8.15 8.21 -16.93
CA GLU A 34 7.47 7.74 -18.14
C GLU A 34 6.58 6.52 -17.87
N SER A 35 5.50 6.39 -18.66
CA SER A 35 4.63 5.21 -18.56
C SER A 35 5.27 4.04 -19.28
N LEU A 36 5.50 2.96 -18.55
CA LEU A 36 5.99 1.69 -19.07
C LEU A 36 4.84 0.88 -19.67
N ASN A 37 3.69 0.91 -19.00
CA ASN A 37 2.45 0.30 -19.49
C ASN A 37 1.25 1.17 -19.12
N ARG A 38 0.69 1.85 -20.13
CA ARG A 38 -0.46 2.75 -19.95
C ARG A 38 -1.74 2.01 -19.57
N ALA A 39 -1.94 0.79 -20.07
CA ALA A 39 -3.15 0.02 -19.81
C ALA A 39 -3.22 -0.45 -18.35
N GLU A 40 -2.06 -0.69 -17.73
CA GLU A 40 -1.95 -1.13 -16.35
C GLU A 40 -1.53 -0.04 -15.36
N HIS A 41 -1.43 1.22 -15.83
CA HIS A 41 -0.94 2.36 -15.06
C HIS A 41 0.39 2.08 -14.34
N ILE A 42 1.37 1.57 -15.11
CA ILE A 42 2.73 1.32 -14.65
C ILE A 42 3.66 2.42 -15.15
N PHE A 43 4.48 2.93 -14.25
CA PHE A 43 5.38 4.06 -14.48
C PHE A 43 6.77 3.79 -13.93
N GLN A 44 7.79 4.35 -14.59
CA GLN A 44 9.13 4.45 -14.02
C GLN A 44 9.13 5.31 -12.75
N ALA A 45 10.14 5.13 -11.91
CA ALA A 45 10.43 6.08 -10.84
C ALA A 45 10.75 7.46 -11.44
N GLY A 46 10.15 8.50 -10.87
CA GLY A 46 10.40 9.88 -11.27
C GLY A 46 11.71 10.45 -10.72
N GLU A 47 12.12 11.60 -11.22
CA GLU A 47 13.40 12.25 -10.88
C GLU A 47 13.54 12.59 -9.37
N ARG A 48 12.42 12.79 -8.67
CA ARG A 48 12.38 13.08 -7.22
C ARG A 48 12.04 11.85 -6.38
N PHE A 49 11.98 10.66 -6.97
CA PHE A 49 11.60 9.44 -6.27
C PHE A 49 12.39 9.22 -4.97
N LEU A 50 13.73 9.29 -5.02
CA LEU A 50 14.58 9.11 -3.83
C LEU A 50 14.44 10.21 -2.77
N HIS A 51 13.88 11.37 -3.13
CA HIS A 51 13.52 12.43 -2.18
C HIS A 51 12.15 12.16 -1.54
N LEU A 52 11.23 11.61 -2.34
CA LEU A 52 9.84 11.37 -1.93
C LEU A 52 9.65 10.05 -1.20
N VAL A 53 10.52 9.08 -1.43
CA VAL A 53 10.60 7.78 -0.76
C VAL A 53 12.01 7.64 -0.21
N THR A 54 12.14 7.80 1.11
CA THR A 54 13.42 7.74 1.81
C THR A 54 13.81 6.27 2.04
N PHE A 55 15.04 5.92 1.69
CA PHE A 55 15.56 4.58 1.97
C PHE A 55 16.45 4.57 3.21
N LEU A 56 16.11 3.75 4.20
CA LEU A 56 16.91 3.56 5.41
C LEU A 56 17.99 2.49 5.17
N GLY A 57 19.26 2.89 5.21
CA GLY A 57 20.40 1.98 5.03
C GLY A 57 21.61 2.71 4.44
N CYS A 58 22.81 2.14 4.56
CA CYS A 58 24.03 2.83 4.12
C CYS A 58 24.24 2.82 2.59
N SER A 59 23.54 1.96 1.83
CA SER A 59 23.61 1.90 0.36
C SER A 59 22.57 0.91 -0.20
N PRO A 60 21.26 1.23 -0.21
CA PRO A 60 20.24 0.38 -0.82
C PRO A 60 20.47 0.32 -2.33
N TYR A 61 20.61 -0.89 -2.88
CA TYR A 61 20.70 -1.09 -4.33
C TYR A 61 19.29 -1.06 -4.90
N VAL A 62 18.91 0.07 -5.50
CA VAL A 62 17.63 0.24 -6.20
C VAL A 62 17.91 0.33 -7.70
N ARG A 63 17.41 -0.63 -8.46
CA ARG A 63 17.46 -0.61 -9.92
C ARG A 63 16.23 0.12 -10.44
N PHE A 64 16.39 1.10 -11.33
CA PHE A 64 15.27 1.92 -11.84
C PHE A 64 14.89 1.62 -13.29
N GLU A 65 15.70 0.83 -13.97
CA GLU A 65 15.49 0.45 -15.37
C GLU A 65 15.39 -1.08 -15.46
N PRO A 66 14.44 -1.61 -16.24
CA PRO A 66 14.40 -3.03 -16.54
C PRO A 66 15.58 -3.44 -17.43
N GLU A 67 16.08 -4.66 -17.26
CA GLU A 67 17.11 -5.22 -18.15
C GLU A 67 16.52 -5.67 -19.50
N ASP A 68 15.26 -6.11 -19.51
CA ASP A 68 14.48 -6.50 -20.69
C ASP A 68 12.97 -6.34 -20.44
N ASP A 69 12.15 -6.55 -21.47
CA ASP A 69 10.69 -6.36 -21.42
C ASP A 69 9.96 -7.28 -20.41
N GLN A 70 10.61 -8.34 -19.92
CA GLN A 70 10.07 -9.29 -18.94
C GLN A 70 10.65 -9.09 -17.53
N ASP A 71 11.59 -8.17 -17.36
CA ASP A 71 12.20 -7.89 -16.08
C ASP A 71 11.21 -7.17 -15.15
N GLU A 72 10.83 -7.81 -14.06
CA GLU A 72 9.97 -7.24 -13.01
C GLU A 72 10.77 -6.80 -11.78
N ASP A 73 12.09 -7.04 -11.75
CA ASP A 73 12.97 -6.86 -10.58
C ASP A 73 13.65 -5.48 -10.58
N PHE A 74 12.88 -4.45 -10.93
CA PHE A 74 13.29 -3.05 -10.86
C PHE A 74 12.20 -2.23 -10.16
N CYS A 75 12.55 -1.04 -9.71
CA CYS A 75 11.66 -0.15 -8.99
C CYS A 75 10.76 0.61 -9.96
N TYR A 76 9.46 0.31 -9.88
CA TYR A 76 8.42 0.99 -10.63
C TYR A 76 7.22 1.29 -9.74
N ILE A 77 6.42 2.25 -10.17
CA ILE A 77 5.19 2.64 -9.50
C ILE A 77 4.02 2.12 -10.31
N LYS A 78 3.07 1.47 -9.63
CA LYS A 78 1.81 1.03 -10.23
C LYS A 78 0.63 1.67 -9.51
N LEU A 79 -0.30 2.24 -10.26
CA LEU A 79 -1.58 2.70 -9.73
C LEU A 79 -2.61 1.58 -9.90
N SER A 80 -3.10 1.06 -8.78
CA SER A 80 -3.91 -0.17 -8.73
C SER A 80 -5.30 0.15 -8.18
N GLY A 81 -6.29 0.17 -9.07
CA GLY A 81 -7.67 0.53 -8.76
C GLY A 81 -8.25 1.48 -9.83
N PRO A 82 -9.45 2.01 -9.64
CA PRO A 82 -10.31 1.81 -8.46
C PRO A 82 -10.97 0.44 -8.53
N HIS A 83 -10.86 -0.34 -7.45
CA HIS A 83 -11.53 -1.63 -7.33
C HIS A 83 -13.02 -1.45 -7.03
N ASN A 84 -13.87 -2.38 -7.48
CA ASN A 84 -15.31 -2.32 -7.23
C ASN A 84 -15.70 -2.56 -5.76
N ARG A 85 -14.82 -3.19 -4.99
CA ARG A 85 -14.97 -3.52 -3.58
C ARG A 85 -13.64 -3.36 -2.87
N VAL A 86 -13.70 -3.11 -1.56
CA VAL A 86 -12.52 -3.06 -0.69
C VAL A 86 -11.70 -4.33 -0.88
N GLN A 87 -10.41 -4.13 -1.05
CA GLN A 87 -9.42 -5.19 -1.20
C GLN A 87 -8.61 -5.30 0.09
N PHE A 88 -8.40 -6.53 0.55
CA PHE A 88 -7.37 -6.82 1.53
C PHE A 88 -6.06 -7.15 0.82
N ARG A 89 -4.97 -6.48 1.21
CA ARG A 89 -3.63 -6.70 0.66
C ARG A 89 -2.69 -7.16 1.78
N ARG A 90 -2.04 -8.31 1.56
CA ARG A 90 -1.09 -8.91 2.50
C ARG A 90 0.04 -9.63 1.74
N GLY A 91 1.17 -9.82 2.41
CA GLY A 91 2.28 -10.64 1.95
C GLY A 91 2.39 -11.95 2.73
N SER A 92 3.38 -12.77 2.36
CA SER A 92 3.79 -13.95 3.11
C SER A 92 4.34 -13.62 4.50
N ASN A 93 4.91 -12.42 4.66
CA ASN A 93 5.46 -11.93 5.92
C ASN A 93 4.42 -11.31 6.88
N THR A 94 3.15 -11.21 6.46
CA THR A 94 2.09 -10.56 7.24
C THR A 94 1.90 -11.25 8.58
N GLN A 95 2.06 -10.47 9.65
CA GLN A 95 1.92 -10.96 11.01
C GLN A 95 0.45 -10.97 11.42
N ARG A 96 0.08 -11.90 12.31
CA ARG A 96 -1.25 -11.90 12.93
C ARG A 96 -1.50 -10.55 13.63
N PRO A 97 -2.59 -9.83 13.28
CA PRO A 97 -2.84 -8.52 13.83
C PRO A 97 -3.31 -8.61 15.28
N GLY A 98 -3.16 -7.51 16.02
CA GLY A 98 -3.70 -7.38 17.37
C GLY A 98 -5.12 -6.83 17.37
N CYS A 99 -5.94 -7.29 18.31
CA CYS A 99 -7.24 -6.68 18.60
C CYS A 99 -7.09 -5.19 18.98
N PRO A 100 -7.93 -4.27 18.48
CA PRO A 100 -7.87 -2.86 18.88
C PRO A 100 -8.15 -2.65 20.38
N GLY A 101 -9.04 -3.47 20.98
CA GLY A 101 -9.37 -3.40 22.40
C GLY A 101 -8.29 -3.99 23.32
N CYS A 102 -8.07 -5.30 23.26
CA CYS A 102 -7.16 -5.99 24.20
C CYS A 102 -5.72 -6.17 23.72
N ARG A 103 -5.41 -5.78 22.47
CA ARG A 103 -4.08 -5.91 21.82
C ARG A 103 -3.56 -7.33 21.63
N ARG A 104 -4.27 -8.37 22.09
CA ARG A 104 -3.91 -9.78 21.86
C ARG A 104 -4.02 -10.11 20.36
N LYS A 105 -3.13 -10.98 19.88
CA LYS A 105 -3.12 -11.43 18.49
C LYS A 105 -4.36 -12.27 18.20
N ILE A 106 -4.96 -12.08 17.03
CA ILE A 106 -6.08 -12.87 16.54
C ILE A 106 -5.54 -14.11 15.79
N SER A 107 -6.01 -15.31 16.13
CA SER A 107 -5.60 -16.57 15.49
C SER A 107 -6.23 -16.74 14.10
N ASP A 108 -7.55 -16.60 14.04
CA ASP A 108 -8.37 -16.98 12.88
C ASP A 108 -8.66 -15.77 11.99
N THR A 109 -7.57 -15.08 11.62
CA THR A 109 -7.67 -13.77 10.97
C THR A 109 -8.18 -13.91 9.53
N ASP A 110 -7.78 -14.95 8.80
CA ASP A 110 -8.12 -15.13 7.39
C ASP A 110 -9.64 -15.33 7.19
N GLU A 111 -10.26 -16.24 7.94
CA GLU A 111 -11.72 -16.47 7.91
C GLU A 111 -12.49 -15.22 8.35
N MET A 112 -12.00 -14.52 9.38
CA MET A 112 -12.59 -13.27 9.86
C MET A 112 -12.60 -12.19 8.79
N ILE A 113 -11.50 -12.02 8.06
CA ILE A 113 -11.39 -11.06 6.95
C ILE A 113 -12.30 -11.46 5.80
N GLU A 114 -12.31 -12.73 5.40
CA GLU A 114 -13.13 -13.22 4.30
C GLU A 114 -14.62 -13.00 4.58
N ASN A 115 -15.07 -13.30 5.81
CA ASN A 115 -16.43 -13.04 6.25
C ASN A 115 -16.75 -11.54 6.25
N TRP A 116 -15.83 -10.68 6.70
CA TRP A 116 -16.02 -9.24 6.68
C TRP A 116 -16.10 -8.70 5.24
N LEU A 117 -15.21 -9.12 4.34
CA LEU A 117 -15.21 -8.73 2.92
C LEU A 117 -16.49 -9.16 2.20
N THR A 118 -17.07 -10.29 2.59
CA THR A 118 -18.28 -10.85 1.95
C THR A 118 -19.57 -10.26 2.52
N THR A 119 -19.62 -10.03 3.83
CA THR A 119 -20.86 -9.68 4.53
C THR A 119 -20.91 -8.24 5.05
N GLY A 120 -19.77 -7.56 5.16
CA GLY A 120 -19.63 -6.25 5.79
C GLY A 120 -19.92 -6.24 7.29
N LYS A 121 -20.05 -7.40 7.93
CA LYS A 121 -20.38 -7.50 9.36
C LYS A 121 -19.12 -7.35 10.21
N SER A 122 -19.23 -6.52 11.25
CA SER A 122 -18.15 -6.35 12.24
C SER A 122 -17.76 -7.67 12.89
N CYS A 123 -16.47 -7.77 13.20
CA CYS A 123 -15.82 -8.90 13.84
C CYS A 123 -15.91 -8.77 15.37
N THR A 124 -15.80 -9.90 16.07
CA THR A 124 -15.76 -9.93 17.54
C THR A 124 -14.47 -10.56 18.03
N CYS A 125 -13.80 -9.94 19.00
CA CYS A 125 -12.59 -10.48 19.59
C CYS A 125 -12.90 -11.75 20.42
N PRO A 126 -12.24 -12.90 20.17
CA PRO A 126 -12.41 -14.10 20.99
C PRO A 126 -11.84 -13.96 22.41
N HIS A 127 -11.00 -12.96 22.67
CA HIS A 127 -10.35 -12.78 23.97
C HIS A 127 -11.04 -11.78 24.90
N CYS A 128 -11.61 -10.71 24.34
CA CYS A 128 -12.20 -9.63 25.14
C CYS A 128 -13.61 -9.22 24.72
N GLY A 129 -14.18 -9.85 23.69
CA GLY A 129 -15.53 -9.55 23.21
C GLY A 129 -15.70 -8.17 22.54
N ALA A 130 -14.62 -7.43 22.30
CA ALA A 130 -14.67 -6.16 21.58
C ALA A 130 -15.18 -6.37 20.14
N HIS A 131 -16.01 -5.46 19.65
CA HIS A 131 -16.50 -5.43 18.27
C HIS A 131 -15.69 -4.40 17.48
N PHE A 132 -15.32 -4.74 16.25
CA PHE A 132 -14.53 -3.90 15.35
C PHE A 132 -14.67 -4.41 13.92
N ASP A 133 -14.40 -3.55 12.94
CA ASP A 133 -14.26 -3.94 11.55
C ASP A 133 -12.85 -4.46 11.25
N ALA A 134 -12.70 -5.32 10.24
CA ALA A 134 -11.41 -5.93 9.90
C ALA A 134 -10.27 -4.91 9.64
N PRO A 135 -10.52 -3.73 9.03
CA PRO A 135 -9.49 -2.70 8.88
C PRO A 135 -8.98 -2.10 10.19
N GLU A 136 -9.77 -2.12 11.27
CA GLU A 136 -9.39 -1.55 12.58
C GLU A 136 -8.44 -2.44 13.37
N LEU A 137 -8.19 -3.66 12.90
CA LEU A 137 -7.19 -4.54 13.47
C LEU A 137 -5.81 -3.89 13.40
N ARG A 138 -4.98 -4.16 14.42
CA ARG A 138 -3.62 -3.59 14.50
C ARG A 138 -2.65 -4.37 13.63
N TRP A 139 -2.63 -4.07 12.34
CA TRP A 139 -1.78 -4.70 11.32
C TRP A 139 -0.31 -4.29 11.38
N ARG A 140 0.03 -3.20 12.10
CA ARG A 140 1.40 -2.71 12.25
C ARG A 140 2.13 -2.57 10.89
N GLN A 141 1.45 -2.00 9.90
CA GLN A 141 1.98 -1.79 8.55
C GLN A 141 2.41 -3.09 7.82
N SER A 142 1.86 -4.25 8.20
CA SER A 142 2.13 -5.53 7.51
C SER A 142 1.01 -6.02 6.60
N ALA A 143 -0.09 -5.26 6.52
CA ALA A 143 -1.21 -5.45 5.61
C ALA A 143 -2.09 -4.20 5.64
N GLY A 144 -3.01 -4.08 4.68
CA GLY A 144 -3.96 -2.97 4.63
C GLY A 144 -5.20 -3.25 3.80
N PHE A 145 -6.15 -2.32 3.87
CA PHE A 145 -7.44 -2.38 3.22
C PHE A 145 -7.68 -1.10 2.43
N GLY A 146 -8.11 -1.25 1.17
CA GLY A 146 -8.43 -0.10 0.34
C GLY A 146 -9.00 -0.51 -1.01
N ARG A 147 -9.46 0.48 -1.77
CA ARG A 147 -9.93 0.29 -3.15
C ARG A 147 -9.01 0.88 -4.20
N PHE A 148 -8.00 1.61 -3.76
CA PHE A 148 -7.00 2.20 -4.62
C PHE A 148 -5.65 2.15 -3.89
N PHE A 149 -4.61 1.78 -4.63
CA PHE A 149 -3.26 1.65 -4.11
C PHE A 149 -2.27 2.32 -5.05
N ILE A 150 -1.32 3.06 -4.47
CA ILE A 150 -0.07 3.44 -5.12
C ILE A 150 0.95 2.39 -4.66
N GLU A 151 1.34 1.49 -5.57
CA GLU A 151 2.26 0.41 -5.30
C GLU A 151 3.66 0.82 -5.75
N VAL A 152 4.59 0.96 -4.81
CA VAL A 152 6.02 1.09 -5.09
C VAL A 152 6.60 -0.31 -5.05
N ASN A 153 7.04 -0.80 -6.20
CA ASN A 153 7.50 -2.18 -6.38
C ASN A 153 9.02 -2.27 -6.23
N SER A 154 9.49 -3.48 -5.93
CA SER A 154 10.90 -3.81 -5.78
C SER A 154 11.62 -2.95 -4.74
N VAL A 155 10.97 -2.77 -3.58
CA VAL A 155 11.52 -2.08 -2.41
C VAL A 155 11.39 -2.96 -1.18
N PHE A 156 12.47 -3.15 -0.42
CA PHE A 156 12.40 -3.99 0.77
C PHE A 156 11.55 -3.34 1.88
N PRO A 157 10.76 -4.15 2.63
CA PRO A 157 9.95 -3.64 3.73
C PRO A 157 10.81 -2.91 4.76
N CYS A 158 10.27 -1.80 5.29
CA CYS A 158 10.94 -0.93 6.26
C CYS A 158 12.21 -0.23 5.78
N GLU A 159 12.68 -0.49 4.56
CA GLU A 159 13.75 0.29 3.94
C GLU A 159 13.16 1.54 3.28
N ALA A 160 12.09 1.42 2.49
CA ALA A 160 11.45 2.53 1.79
C ALA A 160 10.33 3.19 2.61
N ILE A 161 10.51 4.43 3.06
CA ILE A 161 9.51 5.19 3.84
C ILE A 161 9.02 6.37 3.01
N PRO A 162 7.70 6.56 2.84
CA PRO A 162 7.17 7.75 2.17
C PRO A 162 7.49 9.00 2.99
N SER A 163 8.06 10.01 2.33
CA SER A 163 8.38 11.29 2.94
C SER A 163 7.10 12.05 3.36
N GLN A 164 7.24 12.98 4.30
CA GLN A 164 6.15 13.85 4.69
C GLN A 164 5.67 14.74 3.53
N GLU A 165 6.57 15.10 2.60
CA GLU A 165 6.25 15.84 1.39
C GLU A 165 5.28 15.05 0.50
N LEU A 166 5.60 13.78 0.22
CA LEU A 166 4.73 12.90 -0.56
C LEU A 166 3.36 12.76 0.10
N LEU A 167 3.34 12.47 1.40
CA LEU A 167 2.08 12.33 2.15
C LEU A 167 1.27 13.63 2.14
N ASN A 168 1.91 14.79 2.25
CA ASN A 168 1.22 16.08 2.20
C ASN A 168 0.69 16.40 0.80
N HIS A 169 1.38 16.01 -0.26
CA HIS A 169 0.86 16.16 -1.61
C HIS A 169 -0.38 15.31 -1.83
N LEU A 170 -0.33 14.04 -1.39
CA LEU A 170 -1.46 13.11 -1.47
C LEU A 170 -2.68 13.55 -0.64
N LYS A 171 -2.47 14.33 0.42
CA LYS A 171 -3.59 14.93 1.19
C LYS A 171 -4.48 15.86 0.37
N GLY A 172 -4.01 16.35 -0.79
CA GLY A 172 -4.83 17.16 -1.71
C GLY A 172 -6.11 16.44 -2.17
N ASP A 173 -6.12 15.11 -2.15
CA ASP A 173 -7.28 14.27 -2.48
C ASP A 173 -8.08 13.78 -1.26
N GLY A 174 -7.67 14.15 -0.04
CA GLY A 174 -8.28 13.76 1.25
C GLY A 174 -7.27 13.44 2.35
N GLU A 175 -7.61 13.68 3.62
CA GLU A 175 -6.67 13.64 4.78
C GLU A 175 -6.17 12.25 5.23
N ALA A 176 -6.31 11.18 4.45
CA ALA A 176 -6.28 9.82 4.99
C ALA A 176 -5.27 8.84 4.38
N TRP A 177 -4.30 9.27 3.55
CA TRP A 177 -3.37 8.29 2.96
C TRP A 177 -2.50 7.61 4.04
N GLU A 178 -2.64 6.30 4.12
CA GLU A 178 -1.85 5.42 4.99
C GLU A 178 -0.92 4.56 4.13
N PHE A 179 0.05 3.90 4.78
CA PHE A 179 0.95 2.99 4.07
C PHE A 179 1.28 1.73 4.88
N PHE A 180 1.56 0.66 4.14
CA PHE A 180 1.98 -0.62 4.68
C PHE A 180 2.93 -1.34 3.69
N TYR A 181 3.53 -2.43 4.15
CA TYR A 181 4.48 -3.23 3.39
C TYR A 181 3.96 -4.66 3.20
N ILE A 182 4.30 -5.25 2.05
CA ILE A 182 4.10 -6.68 1.78
C ILE A 182 5.36 -7.30 1.17
N GLN A 183 5.60 -8.58 1.46
CA GLN A 183 6.68 -9.39 0.89
C GLN A 183 6.27 -10.85 0.76
#